data_AF-A0A833M2V8-F1
#
_entry.id   AF-A0A833M2V8-F1
#
_cell.length_a   1.000
_cell.length_b   1.000
_cell.length_c   1.000
_cell.angle_alpha   90.00
_cell.angle_beta   90.00
_cell.angle_gamma   90.00
#
_symmetry.space_group_name_H-M   'P 1'
#
loop_
_entity.id
_entity.type
_entity.pdbx_description
1 polymer ?
#
loop_
_entity_poly.entity_id
_entity_poly.type
_entity_poly.pdbx_seq_one_letter_code
_entity_poly.pdbx_strand_id
1 'polypeptide(L)'
;MKLGLSVRGIGYHVAAWRHPDVDPRSEMGLPHYLAAARTAKRGLFDMIFFADGVAIRENAGEEQALSGFSTLAWSDAEALNFSLKEQIDIDIRYEHATEFIDVVLGLWDSWDDDALLFDKVGDVSNYDVDDPLPQVENHRIQSIGKAMPEQARNEHLTIRQPYEKVANGRGHLSLVGSAEQVADTLVHWFERGACDGFNVAAPYLPGSLDDFVDIVVPILQDRGVFRGEYEGVTLRENLGLKYPHSRYAH
;
A
#
# COMPACT_ATOMS: atom_id res chain seq x y z
N MET A 1 -3.03 -0.66 -19.79
CA MET A 1 -2.87 -0.42 -18.35
C MET A 1 -3.83 -1.30 -17.56
N LYS A 2 -3.44 -1.79 -16.38
CA LYS A 2 -4.31 -2.48 -15.40
C LYS A 2 -4.55 -1.59 -14.17
N LEU A 3 -5.66 -1.76 -13.45
CA LEU A 3 -5.97 -0.99 -12.24
C LEU A 3 -6.46 -1.88 -11.09
N GLY A 4 -5.69 -1.95 -10.01
CA GLY A 4 -6.12 -2.48 -8.72
C GLY A 4 -6.62 -1.36 -7.80
N LEU A 5 -7.56 -1.67 -6.92
CA LEU A 5 -7.93 -0.79 -5.79
C LEU A 5 -7.22 -1.28 -4.54
N SER A 6 -6.46 -0.42 -3.88
CA SER A 6 -5.88 -0.74 -2.57
C SER A 6 -6.80 -0.23 -1.46
N VAL A 7 -7.31 -1.14 -0.63
CA VAL A 7 -8.18 -0.84 0.51
C VAL A 7 -7.38 -1.00 1.81
N ARG A 8 -7.36 0.07 2.60
CA ARG A 8 -6.89 0.09 3.99
C ARG A 8 -7.93 0.81 4.82
N GLY A 9 -8.77 0.08 5.55
CA GLY A 9 -9.84 0.65 6.36
C GLY A 9 -10.67 1.70 5.64
N ILE A 10 -10.82 2.87 6.25
CA ILE A 10 -11.49 4.05 5.69
C ILE A 10 -10.68 4.84 4.62
N GLY A 11 -9.39 4.56 4.41
CA GLY A 11 -8.54 5.31 3.48
C GLY A 11 -7.03 5.22 3.75
N TYR A 12 -6.23 5.59 2.75
CA TYR A 12 -4.77 5.61 2.89
C TYR A 12 -4.24 6.83 3.63
N HIS A 13 -4.92 7.98 3.57
CA HIS A 13 -4.50 9.18 4.27
C HIS A 13 -4.52 8.96 5.79
N VAL A 14 -3.44 9.34 6.48
CA VAL A 14 -3.27 9.05 7.92
C VAL A 14 -4.39 9.61 8.81
N ALA A 15 -5.09 10.65 8.35
CA ALA A 15 -6.18 11.29 9.06
C ALA A 15 -7.50 11.30 8.26
N ALA A 16 -7.74 10.29 7.41
CA ALA A 16 -8.98 10.14 6.62
C ALA A 16 -10.27 10.27 7.46
N TRP A 17 -10.24 9.81 8.71
CA TRP A 17 -11.34 9.93 9.70
C TRP A 17 -11.77 11.36 10.03
N ARG A 18 -11.00 12.38 9.62
CA ARG A 18 -11.32 13.81 9.82
C ARG A 18 -12.04 14.44 8.62
N HIS A 19 -12.19 13.71 7.51
CA HIS A 19 -12.92 14.20 6.34
C HIS A 19 -14.43 14.25 6.63
N PRO A 20 -15.18 15.31 6.28
CA PRO A 20 -16.58 15.45 6.65
C PRO A 20 -17.48 14.33 6.11
N ASP A 21 -17.13 13.77 4.95
CA ASP A 21 -17.90 12.71 4.28
C ASP A 21 -17.52 11.28 4.70
N VAL A 22 -16.69 11.12 5.74
CA VAL A 22 -16.23 9.81 6.26
C VAL A 22 -16.85 9.54 7.64
N ASP A 23 -17.65 8.48 7.77
CA ASP A 23 -17.94 7.92 9.09
C ASP A 23 -16.72 7.10 9.57
N PRO A 24 -16.04 7.50 10.65
CA PRO A 24 -14.89 6.75 11.17
C PRO A 24 -15.22 5.34 11.67
N ARG A 25 -16.49 4.93 11.69
CA ARG A 25 -16.94 3.58 12.04
C ARG A 25 -17.21 2.68 10.82
N SER A 26 -17.15 3.21 9.60
CA SER A 26 -17.55 2.49 8.39
C SER A 26 -16.70 1.25 8.12
N GLU A 27 -15.42 1.27 8.52
CA GLU A 27 -14.44 0.19 8.38
C GLU A 27 -14.89 -1.16 8.99
N MET A 28 -15.74 -1.14 10.03
CA MET A 28 -16.30 -2.37 10.62
C MET A 28 -17.55 -2.88 9.90
N GLY A 29 -18.04 -2.18 8.87
CA GLY A 29 -19.31 -2.43 8.20
C GLY A 29 -19.17 -2.87 6.74
N LEU A 30 -19.82 -3.99 6.39
CA LEU A 30 -19.94 -4.45 5.00
C LEU A 30 -20.38 -3.36 3.98
N PRO A 31 -21.27 -2.40 4.31
CA PRO A 31 -21.64 -1.33 3.38
C PRO A 31 -20.46 -0.49 2.84
N HIS A 32 -19.39 -0.31 3.64
CA HIS A 32 -18.19 0.44 3.25
C HIS A 32 -17.44 -0.25 2.11
N TYR A 33 -17.08 -1.51 2.33
CA TYR A 33 -16.43 -2.35 1.31
C TYR A 33 -17.32 -2.58 0.08
N LEU A 34 -18.63 -2.68 0.28
CA LEU A 34 -19.59 -2.79 -0.82
C LEU A 34 -19.69 -1.50 -1.64
N ALA A 35 -19.55 -0.32 -1.03
CA ALA A 35 -19.46 0.95 -1.76
C ALA A 35 -18.17 1.02 -2.57
N ALA A 36 -17.01 0.81 -1.93
CA ALA A 36 -15.71 0.79 -2.59
C ALA A 36 -15.65 -0.22 -3.76
N ALA A 37 -16.21 -1.42 -3.59
CA ALA A 37 -16.29 -2.44 -4.65
C ALA A 37 -17.25 -2.07 -5.80
N ARG A 38 -18.35 -1.36 -5.52
CA ARG A 38 -19.25 -0.83 -6.56
C ARG A 38 -18.57 0.26 -7.37
N THR A 39 -17.82 1.15 -6.73
CA THR A 39 -17.06 2.21 -7.42
C THR A 39 -15.89 1.64 -8.21
N ALA A 40 -15.12 0.71 -7.66
CA ALA A 40 -14.08 -0.02 -8.40
C ALA A 40 -14.65 -0.72 -9.65
N LYS A 41 -15.83 -1.37 -9.53
CA LYS A 41 -16.52 -1.97 -10.68
C LYS A 41 -17.04 -0.93 -11.68
N ARG A 42 -17.50 0.24 -11.23
CA ARG A 42 -17.88 1.37 -12.11
C ARG A 42 -16.69 1.84 -12.95
N GLY A 43 -15.51 1.92 -12.35
CA GLY A 43 -14.24 2.22 -13.02
C GLY A 43 -13.56 1.03 -13.72
N LEU A 44 -14.22 -0.12 -13.85
CA LEU A 44 -13.71 -1.32 -14.53
C LEU A 44 -12.36 -1.85 -13.98
N PHE A 45 -12.10 -1.66 -12.69
CA PHE A 45 -10.88 -2.12 -12.03
C PHE A 45 -10.75 -3.65 -12.11
N ASP A 46 -9.50 -4.13 -12.24
CA ASP A 46 -9.15 -5.55 -12.32
C ASP A 46 -9.41 -6.29 -11.01
N MET A 47 -9.02 -5.69 -9.87
CA MET A 47 -9.04 -6.35 -8.56
C MET A 47 -9.18 -5.36 -7.40
N ILE A 48 -9.51 -5.89 -6.22
CA ILE A 48 -9.45 -5.17 -4.94
C ILE A 48 -8.42 -5.88 -4.08
N PHE A 49 -7.39 -5.15 -3.66
CA PHE A 49 -6.33 -5.59 -2.75
C PHE A 49 -6.64 -5.06 -1.34
N PHE A 50 -6.86 -5.96 -0.39
CA PHE A 50 -7.07 -5.60 1.02
C PHE A 50 -5.72 -5.64 1.75
N ALA A 51 -5.27 -4.50 2.27
CA ALA A 51 -4.04 -4.40 3.04
C ALA A 51 -4.34 -4.54 4.53
N ASP A 52 -3.59 -5.42 5.22
CA ASP A 52 -3.87 -5.91 6.57
C ASP A 52 -2.62 -5.87 7.48
N GLY A 53 -2.81 -6.06 8.79
CA GLY A 53 -1.74 -6.13 9.80
C GLY A 53 -2.28 -6.60 11.16
N VAL A 54 -1.57 -7.53 11.81
CA VAL A 54 -2.19 -8.49 12.75
C VAL A 54 -2.06 -8.16 14.25
N ALA A 55 -1.84 -6.90 14.62
CA ALA A 55 -2.03 -6.46 16.01
C ALA A 55 -2.47 -5.01 16.19
N ILE A 56 -3.09 -4.82 17.36
CA ILE A 56 -3.22 -3.54 18.04
C ILE A 56 -1.85 -3.14 18.60
N ARG A 57 -1.48 -1.86 18.48
CA ARG A 57 -0.28 -1.30 19.11
C ARG A 57 -0.57 -0.99 20.58
N GLU A 58 0.01 -1.74 21.51
CA GLU A 58 -0.03 -1.39 22.93
C GLU A 58 1.12 -0.44 23.33
N ASN A 59 0.80 0.52 24.20
CA ASN A 59 1.73 1.28 25.06
C ASN A 59 2.99 1.88 24.41
N ALA A 60 2.81 2.75 23.42
CA ALA A 60 3.62 3.97 23.36
C ALA A 60 2.93 5.06 24.21
N GLY A 61 3.72 5.97 24.80
CA GLY A 61 3.20 7.19 25.43
C GLY A 61 2.58 8.17 24.41
N GLU A 62 2.12 9.32 24.87
CA GLU A 62 1.27 10.30 24.14
C GLU A 62 1.82 10.87 22.81
N GLU A 63 3.01 10.46 22.37
CA GLU A 63 3.83 11.16 21.37
C GLU A 63 3.97 10.45 20.01
N GLN A 64 3.72 9.14 19.90
CA GLN A 64 4.07 8.35 18.69
C GLN A 64 2.90 7.58 18.05
N ALA A 65 1.83 8.30 17.69
CA ALA A 65 0.90 7.84 16.67
C ALA A 65 1.49 7.98 15.25
N LEU A 66 1.03 7.15 14.30
CA LEU A 66 1.32 7.16 12.83
C LEU A 66 2.51 6.33 12.27
N SER A 67 2.39 5.00 12.24
CA SER A 67 3.06 4.13 11.24
C SER A 67 2.35 2.76 11.09
N GLY A 68 2.74 1.88 10.15
CA GLY A 68 2.38 0.44 10.17
C GLY A 68 2.01 -0.25 8.83
N PHE A 69 2.02 -1.59 8.90
CA PHE A 69 1.86 -2.67 7.87
C PHE A 69 3.15 -3.31 7.31
N SER A 70 3.24 -4.63 7.45
CA SER A 70 3.82 -5.63 6.53
C SER A 70 3.27 -7.02 6.95
N THR A 71 3.52 -8.09 6.18
CA THR A 71 2.79 -9.38 6.22
C THR A 71 3.29 -10.42 7.23
N LEU A 72 4.42 -10.19 7.89
CA LEU A 72 4.88 -10.98 9.04
C LEU A 72 4.59 -10.22 10.36
N ALA A 73 4.74 -10.88 11.50
CA ALA A 73 4.69 -10.21 12.80
C ALA A 73 5.96 -9.37 13.02
N TRP A 74 5.81 -8.06 13.25
CA TRP A 74 6.95 -7.12 13.32
C TRP A 74 7.14 -6.42 14.65
N SER A 75 6.09 -6.27 15.45
CA SER A 75 6.07 -5.67 16.78
C SER A 75 5.90 -6.73 17.88
N ASP A 76 6.37 -6.46 19.09
CA ASP A 76 6.19 -7.41 20.22
C ASP A 76 4.72 -7.66 20.57
N ALA A 77 3.82 -6.71 20.28
CA ALA A 77 2.38 -6.91 20.37
C ALA A 77 1.86 -7.99 19.38
N GLU A 78 2.43 -8.10 18.18
CA GLU A 78 2.11 -9.19 17.24
C GLU A 78 2.65 -10.53 17.75
N ALA A 79 3.86 -10.56 18.32
CA ALA A 79 4.39 -11.77 18.94
C ALA A 79 3.49 -12.28 20.08
N LEU A 80 3.09 -11.39 21.00
CA LEU A 80 2.23 -11.70 22.13
C LEU A 80 0.83 -12.21 21.69
N ASN A 81 0.23 -11.62 20.67
CA ASN A 81 -1.06 -12.07 20.12
C ASN A 81 -1.01 -13.49 19.54
N PHE A 82 0.15 -13.93 19.04
CA PHE A 82 0.39 -15.29 18.56
C PHE A 82 1.07 -16.21 19.59
N SER A 83 0.96 -15.87 20.89
CA SER A 83 1.48 -16.66 22.03
C SER A 83 3.01 -16.82 22.09
N LEU A 84 3.77 -15.97 21.38
CA LEU A 84 5.21 -15.83 21.53
C LEU A 84 5.52 -14.86 22.68
N LYS A 85 6.65 -15.05 23.38
CA LYS A 85 7.01 -14.23 24.56
C LYS A 85 7.66 -12.90 24.22
N GLU A 86 8.36 -12.88 23.09
CA GLU A 86 9.14 -11.77 22.53
C GLU A 86 9.20 -11.99 21.02
N GLN A 87 9.56 -10.96 20.25
CA GLN A 87 9.79 -11.15 18.82
C GLN A 87 10.95 -12.13 18.55
N ILE A 88 10.72 -13.06 17.62
CA ILE A 88 11.75 -13.97 17.10
C ILE A 88 12.86 -13.13 16.45
N ASP A 89 14.11 -13.61 16.46
CA ASP A 89 15.21 -12.89 15.80
C ASP A 89 14.90 -12.60 14.31
N ILE A 90 15.50 -11.55 13.75
CA ILE A 90 15.22 -11.12 12.37
C ILE A 90 15.71 -12.16 11.35
N ASP A 91 16.88 -12.76 11.56
CA ASP A 91 17.44 -13.74 10.62
C ASP A 91 16.62 -15.03 10.68
N ILE A 92 16.26 -15.47 11.89
CA ILE A 92 15.37 -16.62 12.13
C ILE A 92 13.95 -16.35 11.59
N ARG A 93 13.48 -15.10 11.57
CA ARG A 93 12.20 -14.75 10.91
C ARG A 93 12.28 -14.85 9.39
N TYR A 94 13.43 -14.57 8.77
CA TYR A 94 13.61 -14.85 7.35
C TYR A 94 13.74 -16.37 7.10
N GLU A 95 14.46 -17.12 7.94
CA GLU A 95 14.51 -18.59 7.85
C GLU A 95 13.11 -19.22 7.97
N HIS A 96 12.30 -18.81 8.96
CA HIS A 96 10.90 -19.26 9.11
C HIS A 96 9.97 -18.75 8.00
N ALA A 97 10.20 -17.55 7.45
CA ALA A 97 9.42 -17.06 6.31
C ALA A 97 9.75 -17.85 5.05
N THR A 98 11.02 -18.18 4.82
CA THR A 98 11.46 -19.12 3.78
C THR A 98 10.85 -20.50 4.00
N GLU A 99 10.91 -21.10 5.19
CA GLU A 99 10.27 -22.41 5.45
C GLU A 99 8.74 -22.36 5.23
N PHE A 100 8.07 -21.29 5.66
CA PHE A 100 6.63 -21.11 5.45
C PHE A 100 6.29 -20.94 3.96
N ILE A 101 7.09 -20.18 3.22
CA ILE A 101 6.96 -20.00 1.77
C ILE A 101 7.30 -21.31 1.04
N ASP A 102 8.32 -22.06 1.43
CA ASP A 102 8.69 -23.38 0.90
C ASP A 102 7.57 -24.40 1.11
N VAL A 103 6.92 -24.39 2.28
CA VAL A 103 5.76 -25.25 2.57
C VAL A 103 4.55 -24.83 1.72
N VAL A 104 4.27 -23.52 1.61
CA VAL A 104 3.12 -23.02 0.82
C VAL A 104 3.34 -23.20 -0.68
N LEU A 105 4.49 -22.86 -1.24
CA LEU A 105 4.85 -23.05 -2.66
C LEU A 105 5.14 -24.52 -3.00
N GLY A 106 5.62 -25.32 -2.04
CA GLY A 106 5.73 -26.77 -2.16
C GLY A 106 4.36 -27.45 -2.25
N LEU A 107 3.34 -26.88 -1.59
CA LEU A 107 1.93 -27.27 -1.74
C LEU A 107 1.26 -26.65 -2.99
N TRP A 108 1.74 -25.49 -3.47
CA TRP A 108 1.13 -24.73 -4.58
C TRP A 108 1.88 -24.79 -5.92
N ASP A 109 2.85 -25.70 -6.04
CA ASP A 109 3.45 -26.19 -7.29
C ASP A 109 4.67 -25.43 -7.85
N SER A 110 5.74 -25.34 -7.04
CA SER A 110 7.16 -25.08 -7.40
C SER A 110 7.60 -23.66 -7.85
N TRP A 111 8.10 -22.85 -6.88
CA TRP A 111 9.06 -21.69 -7.00
C TRP A 111 8.49 -20.34 -7.53
N ASP A 112 8.81 -19.09 -7.10
CA ASP A 112 9.51 -18.37 -5.97
C ASP A 112 8.81 -16.94 -5.84
N ASP A 113 9.16 -15.81 -5.18
CA ASP A 113 10.21 -15.26 -4.26
C ASP A 113 9.69 -13.90 -3.61
N ASP A 114 10.44 -13.28 -2.67
CA ASP A 114 10.43 -11.85 -2.19
C ASP A 114 9.20 -11.22 -1.44
N ALA A 115 9.27 -10.14 -0.63
CA ALA A 115 10.08 -9.81 0.59
C ALA A 115 9.54 -8.51 1.31
N LEU A 116 10.35 -7.96 2.24
CA LEU A 116 10.38 -6.56 2.79
C LEU A 116 9.44 -6.08 3.94
N LEU A 117 9.95 -5.04 4.63
CA LEU A 117 9.60 -4.55 5.99
C LEU A 117 10.00 -3.06 6.14
N PHE A 118 9.20 -2.17 6.76
CA PHE A 118 9.69 -0.84 7.16
C PHE A 118 9.11 -0.21 8.45
N ASP A 119 10.02 0.42 9.21
CA ASP A 119 9.86 1.79 9.73
C ASP A 119 11.02 2.66 9.16
N LYS A 120 10.86 4.00 9.08
CA LYS A 120 11.57 4.81 8.06
C LYS A 120 12.43 6.00 8.50
N VAL A 121 12.37 6.47 9.75
CA VAL A 121 13.15 7.67 10.17
C VAL A 121 13.92 7.53 11.49
N GLY A 122 13.52 6.64 12.39
CA GLY A 122 14.09 6.57 13.74
C GLY A 122 13.44 7.57 14.70
N ASP A 123 13.90 7.59 15.96
CA ASP A 123 13.36 8.49 16.97
C ASP A 123 13.89 9.92 16.78
N VAL A 124 12.97 10.88 16.72
CA VAL A 124 13.22 12.32 16.57
C VAL A 124 12.45 13.17 17.60
N SER A 125 11.95 12.55 18.68
CA SER A 125 11.20 13.19 19.78
C SER A 125 11.86 14.42 20.41
N ASN A 126 13.19 14.53 20.32
CA ASN A 126 13.99 15.55 21.00
C ASN A 126 14.36 16.76 20.10
N TYR A 127 13.69 16.95 18.96
CA TYR A 127 13.97 18.00 17.97
C TYR A 127 12.72 18.82 17.63
N ASP A 128 12.85 20.07 17.17
CA ASP A 128 11.69 20.80 16.65
C ASP A 128 11.29 20.25 15.27
N VAL A 129 10.00 20.18 15.00
CA VAL A 129 9.48 19.69 13.71
C VAL A 129 9.90 20.57 12.53
N ASP A 130 10.23 21.84 12.75
CA ASP A 130 10.75 22.75 11.73
C ASP A 130 12.30 22.82 11.67
N ASP A 131 13.02 22.08 12.52
CA ASP A 131 14.47 21.89 12.38
C ASP A 131 14.81 21.03 11.14
N PRO A 132 16.02 21.18 10.54
CA PRO A 132 16.53 20.26 9.51
C PRO A 132 16.63 18.82 10.01
N LEU A 133 16.30 17.83 9.17
CA LEU A 133 16.29 16.41 9.54
C LEU A 133 17.66 15.95 10.12
N PRO A 134 17.72 15.54 11.41
CA PRO A 134 18.98 15.21 12.07
C PRO A 134 19.61 13.90 11.58
N GLN A 135 20.92 13.73 11.82
CA GLN A 135 21.63 12.48 11.55
C GLN A 135 21.43 11.47 12.69
N VAL A 136 20.26 10.83 12.70
CA VAL A 136 19.96 9.69 13.59
C VAL A 136 20.40 8.40 12.91
N GLU A 137 21.36 7.67 13.49
CA GLU A 137 21.82 6.37 12.96
C GLU A 137 20.83 5.24 13.28
N ASN A 138 19.74 5.16 12.51
CA ASN A 138 18.82 4.04 12.61
C ASN A 138 19.40 2.78 11.93
N HIS A 139 20.20 2.04 12.69
CA HIS A 139 20.85 0.78 12.31
C HIS A 139 19.89 -0.33 11.83
N ARG A 140 18.57 -0.19 12.06
CA ARG A 140 17.54 -1.13 11.57
C ARG A 140 17.10 -0.88 10.12
N ILE A 141 17.57 0.19 9.48
CA ILE A 141 17.20 0.52 8.08
C ILE A 141 18.30 0.04 7.11
N GLN A 142 17.97 -0.88 6.20
CA GLN A 142 18.91 -1.35 5.17
C GLN A 142 18.47 -1.15 3.70
N SER A 143 17.17 -1.17 3.40
CA SER A 143 16.57 -0.97 2.06
C SER A 143 15.73 0.34 2.00
N ILE A 144 14.81 0.52 1.04
CA ILE A 144 13.98 1.70 0.65
C ILE A 144 13.75 2.79 1.74
N GLY A 145 13.53 2.43 2.99
CA GLY A 145 13.56 3.34 4.15
C GLY A 145 14.85 4.15 4.33
N LYS A 146 15.97 3.84 3.66
CA LYS A 146 17.17 4.70 3.55
C LYS A 146 16.95 5.85 2.59
N ALA A 147 16.33 5.57 1.44
CA ALA A 147 16.20 6.53 0.35
C ALA A 147 15.38 7.77 0.75
N MET A 148 14.41 7.64 1.65
CA MET A 148 13.60 8.77 2.12
C MET A 148 14.38 9.73 3.05
N PRO A 149 15.05 9.28 4.13
CA PRO A 149 16.00 10.10 4.88
C PRO A 149 17.18 10.62 4.05
N GLU A 150 17.71 9.84 3.11
CA GLU A 150 18.79 10.29 2.22
C GLU A 150 18.32 11.40 1.26
N GLN A 151 17.17 11.21 0.60
CA GLN A 151 16.53 12.25 -0.19
C GLN A 151 16.21 13.49 0.65
N ALA A 152 15.68 13.32 1.87
CA ALA A 152 15.37 14.43 2.76
C ALA A 152 16.61 15.22 3.19
N ARG A 153 17.74 14.55 3.45
CA ARG A 153 19.03 15.19 3.71
C ARG A 153 19.57 15.91 2.47
N ASN A 154 19.45 15.31 1.28
CA ASN A 154 19.91 15.89 0.01
C ASN A 154 19.06 17.09 -0.44
N GLU A 155 17.76 17.08 -0.14
CA GLU A 155 16.82 18.20 -0.37
C GLU A 155 16.83 19.25 0.77
N HIS A 156 17.64 19.04 1.82
CA HIS A 156 17.69 19.88 3.04
C HIS A 156 16.32 20.12 3.71
N LEU A 157 15.50 19.08 3.78
CA LEU A 157 14.16 19.15 4.36
C LEU A 157 14.16 19.28 5.89
N THR A 158 13.13 19.93 6.42
CA THR A 158 12.82 19.90 7.86
C THR A 158 12.28 18.54 8.29
N ILE A 159 12.17 18.27 9.59
CA ILE A 159 11.55 17.02 10.09
C ILE A 159 10.09 16.89 9.62
N ARG A 160 9.33 18.00 9.61
CA ARG A 160 7.92 18.06 9.18
C ARG A 160 7.70 17.55 7.75
N GLN A 161 8.57 17.93 6.81
CA GLN A 161 8.34 17.74 5.37
C GLN A 161 8.34 16.26 4.91
N PRO A 162 9.26 15.37 5.37
CA PRO A 162 9.14 13.92 5.19
C PRO A 162 7.86 13.35 5.82
N TYR A 163 7.47 13.80 7.02
CA TYR A 163 6.21 13.36 7.64
C TYR A 163 4.99 13.79 6.81
N GLU A 164 4.98 14.97 6.20
CA GLU A 164 3.92 15.40 5.27
C GLU A 164 3.90 14.57 3.98
N LYS A 165 5.06 14.27 3.38
CA LYS A 165 5.18 13.35 2.23
C LYS A 165 4.65 11.93 2.59
N VAL A 166 4.87 11.46 3.82
CA VAL A 166 4.34 10.16 4.32
C VAL A 166 2.86 10.24 4.71
N ALA A 167 2.38 11.35 5.27
CA ALA A 167 0.99 11.51 5.71
C ALA A 167 -0.01 11.39 4.54
N ASN A 168 0.35 11.97 3.39
CA ASN A 168 -0.45 11.98 2.17
C ASN A 168 -0.66 10.58 1.58
N GLY A 169 0.42 9.87 1.23
CA GLY A 169 0.36 8.59 0.52
C GLY A 169 0.99 7.39 1.23
N ARG A 170 1.41 7.51 2.49
CA ARG A 170 2.18 6.48 3.24
C ARG A 170 3.46 6.01 2.52
N GLY A 171 4.05 6.88 1.70
CA GLY A 171 5.22 6.57 0.87
C GLY A 171 4.92 6.02 -0.53
N HIS A 172 3.65 5.93 -0.94
CA HIS A 172 3.26 5.76 -2.35
C HIS A 172 3.41 7.09 -3.11
N LEU A 173 3.53 7.01 -4.44
CA LEU A 173 3.49 8.17 -5.33
C LEU A 173 2.18 8.95 -5.11
N SER A 174 2.30 10.17 -4.57
CA SER A 174 1.16 11.04 -4.30
C SER A 174 1.00 12.03 -5.46
N LEU A 175 -0.10 11.91 -6.21
CA LEU A 175 -0.40 12.79 -7.35
C LEU A 175 -1.46 13.81 -6.95
N VAL A 176 -1.17 15.09 -7.17
CA VAL A 176 -2.07 16.22 -6.92
C VAL A 176 -2.00 17.15 -8.13
N GLY A 177 -3.15 17.41 -8.75
CA GLY A 177 -3.27 18.16 -10.00
C GLY A 177 -4.66 18.03 -10.60
N SER A 178 -4.83 18.44 -11.85
CA SER A 178 -6.06 18.17 -12.61
C SER A 178 -6.17 16.71 -13.03
N ALA A 179 -7.37 16.30 -13.47
CA ALA A 179 -7.62 14.94 -13.96
C ALA A 179 -6.68 14.56 -15.12
N GLU A 180 -6.41 15.53 -16.02
CA GLU A 180 -5.47 15.39 -17.13
C GLU A 180 -4.03 15.20 -16.62
N GLN A 181 -3.59 15.94 -15.61
CA GLN A 181 -2.22 15.82 -15.06
C GLN A 181 -2.00 14.46 -14.36
N VAL A 182 -3.02 13.94 -13.70
CA VAL A 182 -3.00 12.58 -13.13
C VAL A 182 -2.94 11.56 -14.27
N ALA A 183 -3.81 11.66 -15.27
CA ALA A 183 -3.83 10.76 -16.42
C ALA A 183 -2.52 10.80 -17.24
N ASP A 184 -1.95 11.98 -17.48
CA ASP A 184 -0.64 12.18 -18.13
C ASP A 184 0.46 11.42 -17.39
N THR A 185 0.47 11.48 -16.06
CA THR A 185 1.49 10.81 -15.24
C THR A 185 1.33 9.29 -15.31
N LEU A 186 0.11 8.77 -15.19
CA LEU A 186 -0.18 7.33 -15.28
C LEU A 186 0.14 6.77 -16.69
N VAL A 187 -0.26 7.50 -17.74
CA VAL A 187 0.06 7.17 -19.14
C VAL A 187 1.58 7.17 -19.35
N HIS A 188 2.29 8.20 -18.89
CA HIS A 188 3.74 8.30 -19.05
C HIS A 188 4.48 7.10 -18.42
N TRP A 189 4.12 6.71 -17.20
CA TRP A 189 4.74 5.57 -16.53
C TRP A 189 4.43 4.23 -17.24
N PHE A 190 3.17 4.03 -17.67
CA PHE A 190 2.74 2.84 -18.39
C PHE A 190 3.42 2.71 -19.77
N GLU A 191 3.38 3.75 -20.61
CA GLU A 191 3.96 3.74 -21.96
C GLU A 191 5.50 3.67 -21.95
N ARG A 192 6.15 4.10 -20.87
CA ARG A 192 7.60 3.96 -20.67
C ARG A 192 8.00 2.60 -20.08
N GLY A 193 7.05 1.71 -19.79
CA GLY A 193 7.32 0.38 -19.24
C GLY A 193 7.78 0.39 -17.79
N ALA A 194 7.43 1.43 -17.01
CA ALA A 194 7.73 1.47 -15.57
C ALA A 194 6.80 0.55 -14.75
N CYS A 195 5.62 0.24 -15.29
CA CYS A 195 4.64 -0.69 -14.71
C CYS A 195 3.56 -1.08 -15.75
N ASP A 196 2.96 -2.27 -15.63
CA ASP A 196 1.79 -2.68 -16.43
C ASP A 196 0.47 -2.03 -15.97
N GLY A 197 0.47 -1.47 -14.75
CA GLY A 197 -0.70 -0.93 -14.09
C GLY A 197 -0.39 -0.36 -12.71
N PHE A 198 -1.44 0.10 -12.03
CA PHE A 198 -1.33 0.79 -10.74
C PHE A 198 -2.30 0.19 -9.71
N ASN A 199 -1.89 0.19 -8.44
CA ASN A 199 -2.79 -0.10 -7.33
C ASN A 199 -3.18 1.23 -6.66
N VAL A 200 -4.41 1.69 -6.91
CA VAL A 200 -4.88 3.03 -6.52
C VAL A 200 -5.13 3.09 -5.02
N ALA A 201 -4.35 3.91 -4.33
CA ALA A 201 -4.42 4.13 -2.89
C ALA A 201 -5.22 5.39 -2.57
N ALA A 202 -6.56 5.27 -2.51
CA ALA A 202 -7.45 6.40 -2.30
C ALA A 202 -7.23 7.08 -0.92
N PRO A 203 -7.07 8.42 -0.84
CA PRO A 203 -6.93 9.17 0.41
C PRO A 203 -8.02 8.85 1.44
N TYR A 204 -9.30 8.88 1.02
CA TYR A 204 -10.42 8.34 1.77
C TYR A 204 -11.39 7.57 0.84
N LEU A 205 -12.18 6.67 1.42
CA LEU A 205 -13.12 5.80 0.70
C LEU A 205 -14.57 6.06 1.12
N PRO A 206 -15.56 6.01 0.20
CA PRO A 206 -15.37 5.80 -1.24
C PRO A 206 -15.02 7.08 -2.03
N GLY A 207 -15.24 8.28 -1.47
CA GLY A 207 -15.26 9.54 -2.24
C GLY A 207 -14.05 9.82 -3.13
N SER A 208 -12.81 9.72 -2.64
CA SER A 208 -11.63 9.95 -3.51
C SER A 208 -11.45 8.89 -4.60
N LEU A 209 -12.08 7.71 -4.46
CA LEU A 209 -12.15 6.72 -5.52
C LEU A 209 -13.30 7.05 -6.50
N ASP A 210 -14.43 7.56 -6.03
CA ASP A 210 -15.51 8.07 -6.89
C ASP A 210 -14.98 9.20 -7.77
N ASP A 211 -14.24 10.17 -7.21
CA ASP A 211 -13.54 11.21 -7.96
C ASP A 211 -12.67 10.62 -9.08
N PHE A 212 -11.75 9.71 -8.73
CA PHE A 212 -10.85 9.07 -9.70
C PHE A 212 -11.59 8.32 -10.81
N VAL A 213 -12.65 7.59 -10.46
CA VAL A 213 -13.48 6.82 -11.39
C VAL A 213 -14.30 7.73 -12.32
N ASP A 214 -14.80 8.85 -11.81
CA ASP A 214 -15.70 9.71 -12.58
C ASP A 214 -14.97 10.78 -13.41
N ILE A 215 -13.72 11.15 -13.07
CA ILE A 215 -12.94 12.18 -13.81
C ILE A 215 -11.63 11.69 -14.44
N VAL A 216 -10.95 10.68 -13.89
CA VAL A 216 -9.64 10.21 -14.43
C VAL A 216 -9.79 9.01 -15.36
N VAL A 217 -10.61 8.02 -14.98
CA VAL A 217 -10.84 6.81 -15.81
C VAL A 217 -11.34 7.13 -17.23
N PRO A 218 -12.29 8.07 -17.46
CA PRO A 218 -12.70 8.45 -18.81
C PRO A 218 -11.55 8.97 -19.67
N ILE A 219 -10.63 9.76 -19.09
CA ILE A 219 -9.45 10.27 -19.81
C ILE A 219 -8.50 9.13 -20.20
N LEU A 220 -8.37 8.08 -19.37
CA LEU A 220 -7.58 6.88 -19.69
C LEU A 220 -8.25 6.02 -20.78
N GLN A 221 -9.58 6.04 -20.87
CA GLN A 221 -10.36 5.35 -21.90
C GLN A 221 -10.31 6.09 -23.24
N ASP A 222 -10.51 7.40 -23.26
CA ASP A 222 -10.40 8.25 -24.46
C ASP A 222 -9.01 8.18 -25.10
N ARG A 223 -7.96 7.96 -24.29
CA ARG A 223 -6.58 7.74 -24.75
C ARG A 223 -6.30 6.30 -25.20
N GLY A 224 -7.24 5.38 -25.05
CA GLY A 224 -7.08 3.97 -25.44
C GLY A 224 -6.11 3.15 -24.58
N VAL A 225 -5.63 3.69 -23.44
CA VAL A 225 -4.69 2.97 -22.55
C VAL A 225 -5.39 2.08 -21.51
N PHE A 226 -6.70 2.29 -21.32
CA PHE A 226 -7.55 1.55 -20.37
C PHE A 226 -8.86 1.09 -21.03
N ARG A 227 -9.47 0.04 -20.47
CA ARG A 227 -10.56 -0.71 -21.09
C ARG A 227 -11.91 0.02 -21.03
N GLY A 228 -12.74 -0.16 -22.06
CA GLY A 228 -14.13 0.32 -22.09
C GLY A 228 -15.15 -0.64 -21.44
N GLU A 229 -14.82 -1.93 -21.32
CA GLU A 229 -15.64 -2.96 -20.67
C GLU A 229 -14.75 -4.12 -20.14
N TYR A 230 -15.34 -5.10 -19.45
CA TYR A 230 -14.63 -6.31 -19.02
C TYR A 230 -14.58 -7.35 -20.15
N GLU A 231 -13.39 -7.60 -20.68
CA GLU A 231 -13.14 -8.55 -21.78
C GLU A 231 -13.15 -10.03 -21.32
N GLY A 232 -12.70 -10.30 -20.09
CA GLY A 232 -12.59 -11.65 -19.53
C GLY A 232 -13.70 -12.00 -18.54
N VAL A 233 -14.05 -13.28 -18.41
CA VAL A 233 -15.00 -13.77 -17.39
C VAL A 233 -14.30 -14.17 -16.08
N THR A 234 -12.97 -14.27 -16.10
CA THR A 234 -12.10 -14.52 -14.95
C THR A 234 -11.11 -13.37 -14.73
N LEU A 235 -10.54 -13.29 -13.52
CA LEU A 235 -9.43 -12.36 -13.23
C LEU A 235 -8.19 -12.66 -14.10
N ARG A 236 -7.90 -13.93 -14.38
CA ARG A 236 -6.74 -14.33 -15.20
C ARG A 236 -6.84 -13.80 -16.62
N GLU A 237 -8.00 -13.97 -17.28
CA GLU A 237 -8.24 -13.42 -18.61
C GLU A 237 -8.17 -11.89 -18.62
N ASN A 238 -8.77 -11.22 -17.63
CA ASN A 238 -8.72 -9.75 -17.51
C ASN A 238 -7.30 -9.20 -17.29
N LEU A 239 -6.39 -10.00 -16.73
CA LEU A 239 -4.95 -9.71 -16.59
C LEU A 239 -4.10 -10.21 -17.77
N GLY A 240 -4.66 -10.92 -18.76
CA GLY A 240 -3.93 -11.53 -19.87
C GLY A 240 -3.16 -12.81 -19.53
N LEU A 241 -3.41 -13.39 -18.35
CA LEU A 241 -2.75 -14.59 -17.85
C LEU A 241 -3.39 -15.87 -18.40
N LYS A 242 -2.56 -16.83 -18.79
CA LYS A 242 -3.02 -18.17 -19.23
C LYS A 242 -3.76 -18.90 -18.11
N TYR A 243 -4.72 -19.73 -18.50
CA TYR A 243 -5.35 -20.69 -17.59
C TYR A 243 -4.34 -21.76 -17.15
N PRO A 244 -4.14 -22.01 -15.84
CA PRO A 244 -3.27 -23.07 -15.37
C PRO A 244 -3.97 -24.42 -15.52
N HIS A 245 -3.59 -25.20 -16.52
CA HIS A 245 -3.97 -26.61 -16.58
C HIS A 245 -3.24 -27.38 -15.47
N SER A 246 -3.96 -28.19 -14.71
CA SER A 246 -3.34 -29.07 -13.71
C SER A 246 -2.37 -30.03 -14.39
N ARG A 247 -1.16 -30.18 -13.85
CA ARG A 247 -0.17 -31.18 -14.32
C ARG A 247 -0.63 -32.64 -14.13
N TYR A 248 -1.78 -32.85 -13.51
CA TYR A 248 -2.45 -34.14 -13.30
C TYR A 248 -3.77 -34.29 -14.08
N ALA A 249 -4.10 -33.33 -14.96
CA ALA A 249 -5.24 -33.48 -15.87
C ALA A 249 -4.88 -34.42 -17.03
N HIS A 250 -5.55 -35.58 -17.07
CA HIS A 250 -5.47 -36.58 -18.14
C HIS A 250 -6.61 -36.41 -19.15
#